data_AF-A0AAU1UR72-F1
#
_entry.id   AF-A0AAU1UR72-F1
#
_cell.length_a   1.000
_cell.length_b   1.000
_cell.length_c   1.000
_cell.angle_alpha   90.00
_cell.angle_beta   90.00
_cell.angle_gamma   90.00
#
_symmetry.space_group_name_H-M   'P 1'
#
loop_
_entity.id
_entity.type
_entity.pdbx_description
1 polymer ?
#
loop_
_entity_poly.entity_id
_entity_poly.type
_entity_poly.pdbx_seq_one_letter_code
_entity_poly.pdbx_strand_id
1 'polypeptide(L)'
;MDAELFPRARTEIAPGAVHVPDWLDAGRQRELLDACRAWARPPAGLRTVRTPGGGTMTARQVCLGRHWYPYGYADTVVDGDGAPVKPFPGWLDELARQAVADALGTPPAAACDIPPAPAPAPAPRWVPYDIALINFYDGDARMGMHRDGDEKSDAPVVSLSLGDTCVFRFGNPETRTKPYTDVELRSGDLFVFGGPSRLAYHGVPRVHAGTAPPELGLTGRLNITLRVSGL
;
A
#
# COMPACT_ATOMS: atom_id res chain seq x y z
N MET A 1 -4.00 -8.18 22.80
CA MET A 1 -2.84 -7.50 23.40
C MET A 1 -1.82 -8.54 23.84
N ASP A 2 -0.97 -8.98 22.92
CA ASP A 2 0.35 -9.51 23.30
C ASP A 2 1.27 -8.29 23.31
N ALA A 3 1.38 -7.66 24.48
CA ALA A 3 2.27 -6.52 24.64
C ALA A 3 3.70 -7.06 24.74
N GLU A 4 4.45 -6.97 23.65
CA GLU A 4 5.91 -7.11 23.70
C GLU A 4 6.46 -6.16 24.78
N LEU A 5 7.51 -6.59 25.50
CA LEU A 5 8.10 -5.83 26.60
C LEU A 5 8.61 -4.44 26.16
N PHE A 6 8.91 -4.29 24.87
CA PHE A 6 9.35 -3.04 24.27
C PHE A 6 8.49 -2.72 23.04
N PRO A 7 8.13 -1.44 22.84
CA PRO A 7 7.40 -1.02 21.64
C PRO A 7 8.28 -1.20 20.40
N ARG A 8 7.67 -1.64 19.30
CA ARG A 8 8.32 -1.73 18.00
C ARG A 8 8.56 -0.31 17.46
N ALA A 9 9.78 -0.03 17.00
CA ALA A 9 10.19 1.31 16.61
C ALA A 9 10.09 1.56 15.10
N ARG A 10 9.79 2.81 14.71
CA ARG A 10 9.94 3.28 13.33
C ARG A 10 11.35 2.98 12.84
N THR A 11 11.46 2.29 11.71
CA THR A 11 12.74 1.84 11.15
C THR A 11 12.85 2.21 9.68
N GLU A 12 13.93 2.86 9.29
CA GLU A 12 14.29 3.04 7.87
C GLU A 12 14.98 1.77 7.38
N ILE A 13 14.34 1.08 6.44
CA ILE A 13 14.77 -0.22 5.89
C ILE A 13 15.77 -0.02 4.75
N ALA A 14 15.55 1.03 3.96
CA ALA A 14 16.43 1.49 2.89
C ALA A 14 16.17 2.99 2.67
N PRO A 15 17.05 3.74 1.97
CA PRO A 15 16.81 5.15 1.68
C PRO A 15 15.44 5.42 1.06
N GLY A 16 14.59 6.13 1.80
CA GLY A 16 13.22 6.44 1.37
C GLY A 16 12.22 5.29 1.53
N ALA A 17 12.54 4.24 2.29
CA ALA A 17 11.65 3.12 2.63
C ALA A 17 11.60 2.92 4.15
N VAL A 18 10.42 3.11 4.75
CA VAL A 18 10.24 3.18 6.20
C VAL A 18 9.10 2.27 6.65
N HIS A 19 9.35 1.49 7.68
CA HIS A 19 8.35 0.72 8.43
C HIS A 19 7.99 1.48 9.71
N VAL A 20 6.69 1.67 9.93
CA VAL A 20 6.11 2.28 11.13
C VAL A 20 5.17 1.25 11.76
N PRO A 21 5.62 0.52 12.78
CA PRO A 21 4.80 -0.45 13.50
C PRO A 21 3.61 0.21 14.20
N ASP A 22 2.51 -0.53 14.33
CA ASP A 22 1.35 -0.13 15.17
C ASP A 22 0.76 1.26 14.83
N TRP A 23 0.91 1.70 13.58
CA TRP A 23 0.50 3.04 13.12
C TRP A 23 -1.03 3.19 13.08
N LEU A 24 -1.76 2.13 12.72
CA LEU A 24 -3.21 2.10 12.81
C LEU A 24 -3.64 1.58 14.18
N ASP A 25 -4.36 2.41 14.94
CA ASP A 25 -5.04 1.93 16.15
C ASP A 25 -6.16 0.92 15.81
N ALA A 26 -6.62 0.19 16.82
CA ALA A 26 -7.62 -0.85 16.64
C ALA A 26 -8.96 -0.33 16.07
N GLY A 27 -9.32 0.93 16.36
CA GLY A 27 -10.50 1.57 15.79
C GLY A 27 -10.35 1.77 14.29
N ARG A 28 -9.23 2.36 13.88
CA ARG A 28 -8.94 2.62 12.47
C ARG A 28 -8.78 1.33 11.66
N GLN A 29 -8.20 0.28 12.25
CA GLN A 29 -8.15 -1.05 11.64
C GLN A 29 -9.54 -1.61 11.35
N ARG A 30 -10.50 -1.47 12.27
CA ARG A 30 -11.89 -1.91 12.06
C ARG A 30 -12.61 -1.09 10.98
N GLU A 31 -12.46 0.24 11.00
CA GLU A 31 -13.05 1.12 9.98
C GLU A 31 -12.55 0.76 8.58
N LEU A 32 -11.23 0.56 8.42
CA LEU A 32 -10.64 0.13 7.16
C LEU A 32 -11.14 -1.25 6.73
N LEU A 33 -11.23 -2.21 7.66
CA LEU A 33 -11.74 -3.54 7.35
C LEU A 33 -13.20 -3.52 6.87
N ASP A 34 -14.06 -2.73 7.52
CA ASP A 34 -15.47 -2.61 7.12
C ASP A 34 -15.61 -1.93 5.76
N ALA A 35 -14.78 -0.91 5.47
CA ALA A 35 -14.70 -0.33 4.14
C ALA A 35 -14.24 -1.36 3.09
N CYS A 36 -13.20 -2.16 3.39
CA CYS A 36 -12.74 -3.23 2.50
C CYS A 36 -13.82 -4.29 2.26
N ARG A 37 -14.61 -4.66 3.28
CA ARG A 37 -15.76 -5.57 3.13
C ARG A 37 -16.84 -5.00 2.21
N ALA A 38 -17.11 -3.70 2.32
CA ALA A 38 -18.05 -3.03 1.42
C ALA A 38 -17.50 -3.00 -0.02
N TRP A 39 -16.22 -2.68 -0.21
CA TRP A 39 -15.58 -2.67 -1.53
C TRP A 39 -15.42 -4.07 -2.14
N ALA A 40 -15.36 -5.12 -1.34
CA ALA A 40 -15.29 -6.48 -1.86
C ALA A 40 -16.59 -6.95 -2.53
N ARG A 41 -17.73 -6.28 -2.27
CA ARG A 41 -19.04 -6.66 -2.84
C ARG A 41 -19.16 -6.21 -4.30
N PRO A 42 -19.78 -7.04 -5.17
CA PRO A 42 -20.14 -6.63 -6.53
C PRO A 42 -21.06 -5.39 -6.56
N PRO A 43 -21.06 -4.62 -7.66
CA PRO A 43 -20.18 -4.74 -8.84
C PRO A 43 -18.75 -4.23 -8.57
N ALA A 44 -17.78 -4.54 -9.42
CA ALA A 44 -16.37 -4.19 -9.27
C ALA A 44 -15.77 -4.64 -7.91
N GLY A 45 -16.16 -5.84 -7.48
CA GLY A 45 -15.79 -6.42 -6.19
C GLY A 45 -14.46 -7.17 -6.20
N LEU A 46 -14.27 -8.02 -5.20
CA LEU A 46 -13.07 -8.83 -5.04
C LEU A 46 -12.93 -9.83 -6.19
N ARG A 47 -11.80 -9.78 -6.89
CA ARG A 47 -11.51 -10.66 -8.03
C ARG A 47 -10.22 -11.44 -7.86
N THR A 48 -10.10 -12.52 -8.61
CA THR A 48 -8.84 -13.25 -8.76
C THR A 48 -8.14 -12.76 -10.03
N VAL A 49 -6.91 -12.27 -9.91
CA VAL A 49 -6.14 -11.76 -11.05
C VAL A 49 -5.51 -12.91 -11.83
N ARG A 50 -5.73 -12.92 -13.15
CA ARG A 50 -5.07 -13.84 -14.08
C ARG A 50 -3.87 -13.15 -14.71
N THR A 51 -2.72 -13.79 -14.66
CA THR A 51 -1.51 -13.25 -15.28
C THR A 51 -1.47 -13.59 -16.77
N PRO A 52 -0.80 -12.77 -17.60
CA PRO A 52 -0.69 -12.99 -19.05
C PRO A 52 -0.06 -14.33 -19.43
N GLY A 53 0.81 -14.88 -18.57
CA GLY A 53 1.41 -16.21 -18.75
C GLY A 53 0.50 -17.39 -18.38
N GLY A 54 -0.80 -17.16 -18.17
CA GLY A 54 -1.77 -18.19 -17.79
C GLY A 54 -1.75 -18.57 -16.31
N GLY A 55 -0.92 -17.93 -15.49
CA GLY A 55 -0.89 -18.10 -14.05
C GLY A 55 -2.06 -17.38 -13.37
N THR A 56 -2.32 -17.76 -12.13
CA THR A 56 -3.32 -17.07 -11.29
C THR A 56 -2.65 -16.56 -10.04
N MET A 57 -2.86 -15.28 -9.71
CA MET A 57 -2.41 -14.75 -8.43
C MET A 57 -3.25 -15.36 -7.32
N THR A 58 -2.60 -15.92 -6.31
CA THR A 58 -3.28 -16.49 -5.13
C THR A 58 -3.90 -15.40 -4.27
N ALA A 59 -3.29 -14.21 -4.26
CA ALA A 59 -3.91 -13.02 -3.71
C ALA A 59 -5.08 -12.57 -4.60
N ARG A 60 -6.22 -12.25 -3.96
CA ARG A 60 -7.39 -11.65 -4.60
C ARG A 60 -7.35 -10.14 -4.43
N GLN A 61 -7.94 -9.38 -5.35
CA GLN A 61 -7.78 -7.93 -5.38
C GLN A 61 -9.09 -7.17 -5.61
N VAL A 62 -9.22 -6.02 -4.95
CA VAL A 62 -10.17 -4.95 -5.26
C VAL A 62 -9.38 -3.69 -5.63
N CYS A 63 -9.85 -2.91 -6.59
CA CYS A 63 -9.25 -1.63 -6.97
C CYS A 63 -10.23 -0.48 -6.72
N LEU A 64 -9.72 0.66 -6.26
CA LEU A 64 -10.45 1.93 -6.16
C LEU A 64 -9.76 3.01 -6.98
N GLY A 65 -10.56 3.90 -7.56
CA GLY A 65 -10.13 5.04 -8.38
C GLY A 65 -9.72 4.65 -9.79
N ARG A 66 -8.72 3.78 -9.92
CA ARG A 66 -8.34 3.13 -11.19
C ARG A 66 -8.24 1.63 -11.02
N HIS A 67 -8.72 0.89 -12.01
CA HIS A 67 -8.63 -0.55 -12.04
C HIS A 67 -7.27 -0.99 -12.55
N TRP A 68 -6.45 -1.56 -11.67
CA TRP A 68 -5.19 -2.16 -12.09
C TRP A 68 -5.45 -3.48 -12.80
N TYR A 69 -4.79 -3.70 -13.93
CA TYR A 69 -4.67 -5.00 -14.58
C TYR A 69 -3.21 -5.16 -15.03
N PRO A 70 -2.75 -6.38 -15.37
CA PRO A 70 -1.38 -6.55 -15.84
C PRO A 70 -1.04 -5.55 -16.95
N TYR A 71 -0.03 -4.71 -16.70
CA TYR A 71 0.51 -3.67 -17.61
C TYR A 71 -0.29 -2.37 -17.73
N GLY A 72 -1.25 -2.08 -16.85
CA GLY A 72 -1.91 -0.78 -16.91
C GLY A 72 -3.06 -0.55 -15.94
N TYR A 73 -3.72 0.59 -16.18
CA TYR A 73 -4.87 1.07 -15.44
C TYR A 73 -6.04 1.36 -16.39
N ALA A 74 -7.25 1.03 -15.95
CA ALA A 74 -8.49 1.29 -16.68
C ALA A 74 -9.56 1.89 -15.74
N ASP A 75 -10.59 2.50 -16.32
CA ASP A 75 -11.73 3.03 -15.55
C ASP A 75 -12.80 1.97 -15.28
N THR A 76 -12.64 0.78 -15.84
CA THR A 76 -13.54 -0.37 -15.70
C THR A 76 -12.76 -1.64 -15.36
N VAL A 77 -13.47 -2.63 -14.80
CA VAL A 77 -12.92 -3.94 -14.45
C VAL A 77 -12.78 -4.80 -15.71
N VAL A 78 -11.79 -4.46 -16.55
CA VAL A 78 -11.56 -5.03 -17.88
C VAL A 78 -11.28 -6.54 -17.89
N ASP A 79 -10.83 -7.09 -16.75
CA ASP A 79 -10.54 -8.51 -16.54
C ASP A 79 -11.53 -9.19 -15.56
N GLY A 80 -12.72 -8.60 -15.39
CA GLY A 80 -13.76 -9.09 -14.47
C GLY A 80 -15.18 -8.86 -14.98
N ASP A 81 -16.00 -8.16 -14.20
CA ASP A 81 -17.44 -7.96 -14.49
C ASP A 81 -17.73 -6.78 -15.43
N GLY A 82 -16.69 -6.08 -15.90
CA GLY A 82 -16.80 -4.94 -16.82
C GLY A 82 -17.41 -3.68 -16.21
N ALA A 83 -17.76 -3.69 -14.92
CA ALA A 83 -18.33 -2.53 -14.26
C ALA A 83 -17.30 -1.39 -14.10
N PRO A 84 -17.75 -0.13 -13.94
CA PRO A 84 -16.87 0.95 -13.53
C PRO A 84 -16.13 0.62 -12.23
N VAL A 85 -14.85 0.98 -12.15
CA VAL A 85 -14.08 0.83 -10.91
C VAL A 85 -14.72 1.65 -9.79
N LYS A 86 -14.63 1.14 -8.55
CA LYS A 86 -15.17 1.87 -7.40
C LYS A 86 -14.43 3.20 -7.23
N PRO A 87 -15.11 4.27 -6.80
CA PRO A 87 -14.46 5.57 -6.62
C PRO A 87 -13.39 5.51 -5.52
N PHE A 88 -12.35 6.33 -5.67
CA PHE A 88 -11.37 6.56 -4.61
C PHE A 88 -11.95 7.53 -3.56
N PRO A 89 -12.12 7.12 -2.29
CA PRO A 89 -12.63 8.01 -1.24
C PRO A 89 -11.59 9.07 -0.83
N GLY A 90 -12.00 10.33 -0.71
CA GLY A 90 -11.09 11.43 -0.32
C GLY A 90 -10.40 11.25 1.04
N TRP A 91 -11.02 10.53 1.98
CA TRP A 91 -10.37 10.26 3.28
C TRP A 91 -9.18 9.30 3.17
N LEU A 92 -9.08 8.48 2.10
CA LEU A 92 -7.88 7.67 1.86
C LEU A 92 -6.70 8.53 1.39
N ASP A 93 -6.98 9.61 0.68
CA ASP A 93 -5.98 10.59 0.26
C ASP A 93 -5.36 11.30 1.48
N GLU A 94 -6.22 11.74 2.40
CA GLU A 94 -5.81 12.33 3.68
C GLU A 94 -5.00 11.33 4.53
N LEU A 95 -5.44 10.07 4.58
CA LEU A 95 -4.71 9.01 5.29
C LEU A 95 -3.34 8.74 4.67
N ALA A 96 -3.24 8.73 3.33
CA ALA A 96 -1.97 8.57 2.62
C ALA A 96 -1.01 9.73 2.92
N ARG A 97 -1.51 10.98 2.94
CA ARG A 97 -0.72 12.15 3.32
C ARG A 97 -0.13 12.03 4.71
N GLN A 98 -0.96 11.66 5.68
CA GLN A 98 -0.51 11.46 7.05
C GLN A 98 0.54 10.36 7.13
N ALA A 99 0.30 9.23 6.47
CA ALA A 99 1.23 8.11 6.41
C ALA A 99 2.60 8.52 5.84
N VAL A 100 2.63 9.27 4.74
CA VAL A 100 3.89 9.78 4.16
C VAL A 100 4.58 10.75 5.11
N ALA A 101 3.84 11.68 5.73
CA ALA A 101 4.41 12.66 6.65
C ALA A 101 5.02 11.99 7.89
N ASP A 102 4.37 10.97 8.45
CA ASP A 102 4.87 10.24 9.63
C ASP A 102 6.03 9.31 9.28
N ALA A 103 6.00 8.70 8.09
CA ALA A 103 7.03 7.75 7.67
C ALA A 103 8.28 8.45 7.12
N LEU A 104 8.14 9.38 6.18
CA LEU A 104 9.26 10.01 5.47
C LEU A 104 9.58 11.43 5.99
N GLY A 105 8.78 11.93 6.93
CA GLY A 105 8.82 13.33 7.34
C GLY A 105 7.97 14.20 6.40
N THR A 106 7.63 15.41 6.87
CA THR A 106 7.16 16.45 5.95
C THR A 106 8.39 16.89 5.14
N PRO A 107 8.32 16.97 3.78
CA PRO A 107 9.41 17.58 3.04
C PRO A 107 9.65 18.97 3.64
N PRO A 108 10.91 19.36 3.95
CA PRO A 108 11.17 20.73 4.37
C PRO A 108 10.54 21.63 3.31
N ALA A 109 9.72 22.60 3.74
CA ALA A 109 9.30 23.68 2.87
C ALA A 109 10.56 24.15 2.16
N ALA A 110 10.61 24.00 0.83
CA ALA A 110 11.85 24.12 0.07
C ALA A 110 12.60 25.36 0.58
N ALA A 111 13.78 25.15 1.18
CA ALA A 111 14.67 26.22 1.56
C ALA A 111 15.20 26.81 0.25
N CYS A 112 14.42 27.71 -0.34
CA CYS A 112 14.89 28.58 -1.40
C CYS A 112 15.60 29.74 -0.70
N ASP A 113 16.93 29.77 -0.79
CA ASP A 113 17.74 30.96 -0.53
C ASP A 113 17.47 32.03 -1.61
N ILE A 114 16.22 32.52 -1.68
CA ILE A 114 15.82 33.64 -2.54
C ILE A 114 15.27 34.73 -1.61
N PRO A 115 15.84 35.96 -1.59
CA PRO A 115 15.31 37.04 -0.78
C PRO A 115 13.89 37.42 -1.23
N PRO A 116 13.03 37.89 -0.31
CA PRO A 116 11.59 37.94 -0.53
C PRO A 116 11.21 38.99 -1.58
N ALA A 117 10.41 38.58 -2.57
CA ALA A 117 9.53 39.44 -3.35
C ALA A 117 8.10 38.87 -3.30
N PRO A 118 7.04 39.71 -3.34
CA PRO A 118 5.72 39.34 -2.82
C PRO A 118 4.91 38.55 -3.84
N ALA A 119 4.93 37.23 -3.72
CA ALA A 119 3.84 36.35 -4.10
C ALA A 119 3.91 35.12 -3.20
N PRO A 120 2.80 34.57 -2.67
CA PRO A 120 2.87 33.28 -2.02
C PRO A 120 3.40 32.28 -3.05
N ALA A 121 4.59 31.74 -2.80
CA ALA A 121 5.09 30.59 -3.54
C ALA A 121 3.99 29.53 -3.54
N PRO A 122 3.65 28.90 -4.67
CA PRO A 122 2.69 27.81 -4.64
C PRO A 122 3.23 26.75 -3.68
N ALA A 123 2.43 26.40 -2.68
CA ALA A 123 2.74 25.26 -1.81
C ALA A 123 3.15 24.06 -2.69
N PRO A 124 4.08 23.21 -2.25
CA PRO A 124 4.47 22.02 -3.01
C PRO A 124 3.19 21.33 -3.48
N ARG A 125 3.04 21.20 -4.81
CA ARG A 125 1.84 20.67 -5.46
C ARG A 125 1.77 19.20 -5.13
N TRP A 126 1.17 18.90 -3.99
CA TRP A 126 0.90 17.55 -3.58
C TRP A 126 -0.14 16.97 -4.55
N VAL A 127 0.23 15.92 -5.27
CA VAL A 127 -0.67 15.26 -6.22
C VAL A 127 -1.50 14.24 -5.43
N PRO A 128 -2.85 14.31 -5.51
CA PRO A 128 -3.70 13.41 -4.76
C PRO A 128 -3.48 11.96 -5.12
N TYR A 129 -3.48 11.12 -4.08
CA TYR A 129 -3.61 9.69 -4.23
C TYR A 129 -4.99 9.42 -4.80
N ASP A 130 -5.02 8.61 -5.84
CA ASP A 130 -6.21 8.34 -6.64
C ASP A 130 -6.32 6.85 -6.98
N ILE A 131 -5.44 6.02 -6.43
CA ILE A 131 -5.42 4.58 -6.61
C ILE A 131 -5.33 3.90 -5.25
N ALA A 132 -6.22 2.94 -5.00
CA ALA A 132 -6.05 1.96 -3.92
C ALA A 132 -6.15 0.54 -4.45
N LEU A 133 -5.13 -0.28 -4.21
CA LEU A 133 -5.14 -1.72 -4.46
C LEU A 133 -5.30 -2.44 -3.12
N ILE A 134 -6.43 -3.12 -2.93
CA ILE A 134 -6.70 -3.93 -1.75
C ILE A 134 -6.42 -5.39 -2.10
N ASN A 135 -5.34 -5.93 -1.55
CA ASN A 135 -4.94 -7.32 -1.75
C ASN A 135 -5.35 -8.17 -0.55
N PHE A 136 -6.14 -9.22 -0.79
CA PHE A 136 -6.49 -10.25 0.19
C PHE A 136 -5.64 -11.50 -0.02
N TYR A 137 -5.03 -11.97 1.05
CA TYR A 137 -4.23 -13.19 1.12
C TYR A 137 -4.90 -14.15 2.10
N ASP A 138 -5.20 -15.36 1.65
CA ASP A 138 -5.43 -16.48 2.58
C ASP A 138 -4.09 -16.99 3.13
N GLY A 139 -4.13 -18.03 3.98
CA GLY A 139 -2.93 -18.53 4.67
C GLY A 139 -1.81 -19.06 3.76
N ASP A 140 -2.15 -19.50 2.55
CA ASP A 140 -1.18 -20.07 1.58
C ASP A 140 -0.84 -19.09 0.45
N ALA A 141 -1.54 -17.96 0.36
CA ALA A 141 -1.34 -16.95 -0.64
C ALA A 141 0.04 -16.29 -0.51
N ARG A 142 0.63 -15.99 -1.67
CA ARG A 142 1.95 -15.39 -1.79
C ARG A 142 2.00 -14.45 -2.97
N MET A 143 2.91 -13.49 -2.92
CA MET A 143 3.17 -12.56 -4.00
C MET A 143 4.67 -12.52 -4.26
N GLY A 144 5.06 -12.92 -5.47
CA GLY A 144 6.46 -12.89 -5.87
C GLY A 144 6.99 -11.45 -5.92
N MET A 145 8.31 -11.33 -6.06
CA MET A 145 8.95 -10.01 -6.24
C MET A 145 8.31 -9.30 -7.43
N HIS A 146 7.89 -8.06 -7.25
CA HIS A 146 7.33 -7.20 -8.28
C HIS A 146 7.64 -5.75 -7.91
N ARG A 147 7.39 -4.82 -8.82
CA ARG A 147 7.51 -3.39 -8.54
C ARG A 147 6.23 -2.70 -8.97
N ASP A 148 5.93 -1.60 -8.32
CA ASP A 148 4.80 -0.75 -8.64
C ASP A 148 5.28 0.30 -9.64
N GLY A 149 5.11 0.03 -10.93
CA GLY A 149 5.70 0.84 -12.00
C GLY A 149 4.78 1.13 -13.17
N ASP A 150 3.47 0.88 -13.02
CA ASP A 150 2.48 1.20 -14.04
C ASP A 150 1.96 2.65 -13.90
N GLU A 151 2.34 3.35 -12.83
CA GLU A 151 2.01 4.77 -12.59
C GLU A 151 2.97 5.72 -13.31
N LYS A 152 2.51 6.93 -13.64
CA LYS A 152 3.32 8.05 -14.17
C LYS A 152 3.78 9.04 -13.08
N SER A 153 3.59 8.70 -11.81
CA SER A 153 3.99 9.51 -10.66
C SER A 153 5.15 8.87 -9.89
N ASP A 154 6.06 9.72 -9.42
CA ASP A 154 7.14 9.39 -8.49
C ASP A 154 6.75 9.50 -7.02
N ALA A 155 5.50 9.88 -6.72
CA ALA A 155 4.98 9.98 -5.36
C ALA A 155 5.13 8.64 -4.62
N PRO A 156 5.39 8.64 -3.30
CA PRO A 156 5.58 7.42 -2.53
C PRO A 156 4.41 6.43 -2.66
N VAL A 157 4.70 5.16 -2.42
CA VAL A 157 3.70 4.13 -2.21
C VAL A 157 3.46 3.98 -0.72
N VAL A 158 2.19 4.00 -0.31
CA VAL A 158 1.76 3.78 1.08
C VAL A 158 1.12 2.39 1.17
N SER A 159 1.58 1.56 2.10
CA SER A 159 1.13 0.19 2.28
C SER A 159 0.69 -0.03 3.72
N LEU A 160 -0.60 -0.30 3.91
CA LEU A 160 -1.22 -0.58 5.22
C LEU A 160 -1.48 -2.08 5.35
N SER A 161 -1.19 -2.66 6.51
CA SER A 161 -1.38 -4.09 6.79
C SER A 161 -2.49 -4.33 7.82
N LEU A 162 -3.38 -5.29 7.55
CA LEU A 162 -4.46 -5.73 8.45
C LEU A 162 -4.53 -7.26 8.49
N GLY A 163 -4.83 -7.83 9.64
CA GLY A 163 -5.01 -9.29 9.80
C GLY A 163 -3.69 -10.03 10.01
N ASP A 164 -3.57 -11.20 9.37
CA ASP A 164 -2.43 -12.09 9.58
C ASP A 164 -1.10 -11.41 9.21
N THR A 165 -0.10 -11.61 10.07
CA THR A 165 1.28 -11.17 9.90
C THR A 165 1.87 -11.76 8.62
N CYS A 166 2.70 -11.01 7.91
CA CYS A 166 3.45 -11.52 6.77
C CYS A 166 4.94 -11.23 6.85
N VAL A 167 5.72 -12.07 6.16
CA VAL A 167 7.07 -11.70 5.75
C VAL A 167 6.93 -10.83 4.50
N PHE A 168 7.30 -9.56 4.61
CA PHE A 168 7.40 -8.63 3.50
C PHE A 168 8.86 -8.53 3.07
N ARG A 169 9.15 -8.96 1.85
CA ARG A 169 10.50 -8.91 1.28
C ARG A 169 10.66 -7.60 0.52
N PHE A 170 11.53 -6.73 1.00
CA PHE A 170 11.83 -5.44 0.37
C PHE A 170 13.22 -5.46 -0.27
N GLY A 171 13.28 -5.33 -1.58
CA GLY A 171 14.51 -5.41 -2.38
C GLY A 171 15.06 -4.05 -2.77
N ASN A 172 15.52 -3.96 -4.01
CA ASN A 172 16.17 -2.79 -4.61
C ASN A 172 15.50 -2.45 -5.96
N PRO A 173 15.71 -1.25 -6.53
CA PRO A 173 15.09 -0.87 -7.81
C PRO A 173 15.72 -1.54 -9.05
N GLU A 174 16.92 -2.12 -8.94
CA GLU A 174 17.67 -2.66 -10.07
C GLU A 174 17.28 -4.10 -10.45
N THR A 175 17.07 -4.98 -9.47
CA THR A 175 16.86 -6.42 -9.70
C THR A 175 15.81 -7.05 -8.78
N ARG A 176 15.16 -8.10 -9.29
CA ARG A 176 14.21 -8.96 -8.57
C ARG A 176 14.89 -9.89 -7.56
N THR A 177 16.22 -9.93 -7.53
CA THR A 177 17.04 -10.79 -6.70
C THR A 177 17.67 -10.02 -5.53
N LYS A 178 18.61 -10.64 -4.81
CA LYS A 178 19.32 -9.99 -3.70
C LYS A 178 20.11 -8.74 -4.17
N PRO A 179 20.38 -7.77 -3.28
CA PRO A 179 20.01 -7.76 -1.86
C PRO A 179 18.53 -7.44 -1.61
N TYR A 180 17.97 -8.02 -0.55
CA TYR A 180 16.67 -7.69 0.01
C TYR A 180 16.71 -7.81 1.54
N THR A 181 15.81 -7.09 2.20
CA THR A 181 15.53 -7.17 3.63
C THR A 181 14.13 -7.75 3.82
N ASP A 182 14.03 -8.79 4.63
CA ASP A 182 12.73 -9.33 5.04
C ASP A 182 12.28 -8.58 6.31
N VAL A 183 11.07 -8.03 6.27
CA VAL A 183 10.43 -7.27 7.36
C VAL A 183 9.14 -7.97 7.74
N GLU A 184 8.92 -8.18 9.03
CA GLU A 184 7.64 -8.69 9.52
C GLU A 184 6.63 -7.55 9.61
N LEU A 185 5.55 -7.64 8.83
CA LEU A 185 4.44 -6.69 8.88
C LEU A 185 3.24 -7.33 9.57
N ARG A 186 2.82 -6.74 10.68
CA ARG A 186 1.67 -7.18 11.49
C ARG A 186 0.44 -6.32 11.20
N SER A 187 -0.70 -6.74 11.74
CA SER A 187 -1.92 -5.93 11.70
C SER A 187 -1.69 -4.56 12.33
N GLY A 188 -2.00 -3.51 11.59
CA GLY A 188 -1.83 -2.13 12.00
C GLY A 188 -0.53 -1.47 11.52
N ASP A 189 0.40 -2.23 10.95
CA ASP A 189 1.67 -1.69 10.48
C ASP A 189 1.51 -0.88 9.19
N LEU A 190 2.27 0.22 9.12
CA LEU A 190 2.45 1.05 7.95
C LEU A 190 3.84 0.79 7.33
N PHE A 191 3.90 0.70 6.01
CA PHE A 191 5.15 0.71 5.26
C PHE A 191 5.04 1.72 4.12
N VAL A 192 6.00 2.64 4.02
CA VAL A 192 6.03 3.67 2.96
C VAL A 192 7.34 3.58 2.22
N PHE A 193 7.31 3.59 0.89
CA PHE A 193 8.51 3.65 0.07
C PHE A 193 8.36 4.64 -1.10
N GLY A 194 9.33 5.54 -1.23
CA GLY A 194 9.39 6.57 -2.25
C GLY A 194 10.83 6.97 -2.56
N GLY A 195 11.01 8.06 -3.32
CA GLY A 195 12.34 8.56 -3.68
C GLY A 195 13.22 7.47 -4.31
N PRO A 196 14.44 7.22 -3.80
CA PRO A 196 15.34 6.16 -4.33
C PRO A 196 14.71 4.76 -4.34
N SER A 197 13.78 4.51 -3.40
CA SER A 197 13.12 3.22 -3.22
C SER A 197 11.77 3.12 -3.92
N ARG A 198 11.31 4.16 -4.64
CA ARG A 198 9.97 4.20 -5.25
C ARG A 198 9.68 3.04 -6.20
N LEU A 199 10.70 2.56 -6.91
CA LEU A 199 10.60 1.46 -7.87
C LEU A 199 11.23 0.16 -7.35
N ALA A 200 11.45 0.05 -6.04
CA ALA A 200 12.05 -1.13 -5.44
C ALA A 200 11.19 -2.38 -5.64
N TYR A 201 11.84 -3.47 -6.04
CA TYR A 201 11.19 -4.77 -6.08
C TYR A 201 10.81 -5.22 -4.68
N HIS A 202 9.58 -5.69 -4.48
CA HIS A 202 9.10 -6.18 -3.19
C HIS A 202 8.09 -7.31 -3.37
N GLY A 203 7.78 -8.03 -2.30
CA GLY A 203 6.82 -9.14 -2.35
C GLY A 203 6.45 -9.69 -0.99
N VAL A 204 5.52 -10.64 -0.98
CA VAL A 204 5.02 -11.33 0.21
C VAL A 204 5.31 -12.83 0.04
N PRO A 205 6.52 -13.31 0.40
CA PRO A 205 6.86 -14.71 0.31
C PRO A 205 6.04 -15.63 1.23
N ARG A 206 5.53 -15.10 2.35
CA ARG A 206 4.81 -15.90 3.37
C ARG A 206 3.81 -15.05 4.16
N VAL A 207 2.65 -15.65 4.44
CA VAL A 207 1.69 -15.19 5.44
C VAL A 207 1.70 -16.17 6.62
N HIS A 208 1.61 -15.66 7.84
CA HIS A 208 1.53 -16.44 9.07
C HIS A 208 0.08 -16.57 9.51
N ALA A 209 -0.61 -17.59 9.02
CA ALA A 209 -2.02 -17.81 9.29
C ALA A 209 -2.33 -17.89 10.80
N GLY A 210 -3.43 -17.27 11.23
CA GLY A 210 -3.90 -17.31 12.62
C GLY A 210 -3.17 -16.34 13.56
N THR A 211 -2.50 -15.34 13.02
CA THR A 211 -1.81 -14.29 13.79
C THR A 211 -2.57 -12.96 13.81
N ALA A 212 -3.67 -12.85 13.08
CA ALA A 212 -4.57 -11.70 13.13
C ALA A 212 -5.07 -11.44 14.57
N PRO A 213 -5.18 -10.16 15.01
CA PRO A 213 -5.82 -9.82 16.28
C PRO A 213 -7.27 -10.34 16.30
N PRO A 214 -7.68 -11.17 17.28
CA PRO A 214 -9.03 -11.74 17.33
C PRO A 214 -10.14 -10.68 17.27
N GLU A 215 -9.92 -9.53 17.90
CA GLU A 215 -10.83 -8.39 17.94
C GLU A 215 -11.05 -7.71 16.57
N LEU A 216 -10.15 -7.92 15.61
CA LEU A 216 -10.31 -7.40 14.25
C LEU A 216 -11.37 -8.20 13.47
N GLY A 217 -11.57 -9.48 13.80
CA GLY A 217 -12.56 -10.34 13.14
C GLY A 217 -12.26 -10.61 11.65
N LEU A 218 -10.97 -10.58 11.27
CA LEU A 218 -10.48 -10.94 9.93
C LEU A 218 -9.73 -12.28 10.01
N THR A 219 -10.05 -13.20 9.11
CA THR A 219 -9.24 -14.40 8.84
C THR A 219 -8.48 -14.19 7.54
N GLY A 220 -7.16 -14.37 7.56
CA GLY A 220 -6.27 -14.00 6.47
C GLY A 220 -5.69 -12.60 6.64
N ARG A 221 -5.06 -12.10 5.59
CA ARG A 221 -4.40 -10.80 5.54
C ARG A 221 -5.00 -9.90 4.48
N LEU A 222 -5.18 -8.63 4.82
CA LEU A 222 -5.43 -7.56 3.88
C LEU A 222 -4.23 -6.62 3.81
N ASN A 223 -3.97 -6.14 2.61
CA ASN A 223 -3.05 -5.04 2.36
C ASN A 223 -3.74 -3.99 1.52
N ILE A 224 -3.70 -2.74 1.97
CA ILE A 224 -4.22 -1.60 1.22
C ILE A 224 -3.02 -0.78 0.76
N THR A 225 -2.79 -0.77 -0.54
CA THR A 225 -1.70 -0.02 -1.17
C THR A 225 -2.26 1.20 -1.87
N LEU A 226 -1.89 2.39 -1.40
CA LEU A 226 -2.31 3.67 -1.95
C LEU A 226 -1.20 4.20 -2.88
N ARG A 227 -1.59 4.71 -4.04
CA ARG A 227 -0.68 5.27 -5.05
C ARG A 227 -1.26 6.51 -5.71
N VAL A 228 -0.37 7.26 -6.36
CA VAL A 228 -0.72 8.36 -7.26
C VAL A 228 -0.51 7.89 -8.69
N SER A 229 -1.53 7.99 -9.53
CA SER A 229 -1.49 7.54 -10.92
C SER A 229 -0.63 8.46 -11.80
N GLY A 230 -0.74 9.78 -11.64
CA GLY A 230 -0.20 10.77 -12.56
C GLY A 230 -0.90 10.80 -13.93
N LEU A 231 -2.14 10.30 -14.02
CA LEU A 231 -2.94 10.17 -15.25
C LEU A 231 -4.04 11.21 -15.38
#